data_AF-A0A8J7L1N9-F1
#
_entry.id   AF-A0A8J7L1N9-F1
#
_cell.length_a   1.000
_cell.length_b   1.000
_cell.length_c   1.000
_cell.angle_alpha   90.00
_cell.angle_beta   90.00
_cell.angle_gamma   90.00
#
_symmetry.space_group_name_H-M   'P 1'
#
loop_
_entity.id
_entity.type
_entity.pdbx_description
1 polymer ?
#
loop_
_entity_poly.entity_id
_entity_poly.type
_entity_poly.pdbx_seq_one_letter_code
_entity_poly.pdbx_strand_id
1 'polypeptide(L)'
;MISISTANSNQTSAANGETTTSAKTVRMKDILELRKAVKYVENQVTTFNCDLRNPTLWQRPNANSLMRVLTDIDTVSARVKQLTGKIEISSYPHHASKMANLEKIKVTIDTLSKSASASFNRSQKNMQVIREREEQYLENRAKSARARSERRQYIEEMINSGRGDELYNGGMVK
;
A
#
# COMPACT_ATOMS: atom_id res chain seq x y z
N MET A 1 38.91 23.44 -80.29
CA MET A 1 39.08 24.24 -79.06
C MET A 1 38.78 23.35 -77.86
N ILE A 2 39.75 23.26 -76.95
CA ILE A 2 39.71 22.84 -75.53
C ILE A 2 39.14 21.44 -75.21
N SER A 3 40.04 20.54 -74.80
CA SER A 3 39.78 19.35 -73.97
C SER A 3 39.65 19.72 -72.50
N ILE A 4 38.71 19.12 -71.75
CA ILE A 4 38.87 18.78 -70.33
C ILE A 4 38.12 17.46 -70.05
N SER A 5 38.87 16.45 -69.60
CA SER A 5 38.40 15.20 -68.96
C SER A 5 38.04 15.47 -67.50
N THR A 6 37.07 14.75 -66.90
CA THR A 6 37.28 13.74 -65.83
C THR A 6 36.00 13.36 -65.08
N ALA A 7 35.85 12.04 -64.85
CA ALA A 7 35.33 11.31 -63.67
C ALA A 7 33.94 11.71 -63.09
N ASN A 8 33.11 10.84 -62.52
CA ASN A 8 33.42 9.77 -61.59
C ASN A 8 32.14 8.96 -61.26
N SER A 9 32.32 7.66 -61.05
CA SER A 9 31.68 6.80 -60.03
C SER A 9 30.15 6.62 -59.93
N ASN A 10 29.75 5.35 -60.14
CA ASN A 10 28.99 4.47 -59.24
C ASN A 10 27.49 4.74 -58.98
N GLN A 11 26.61 3.77 -59.28
CA GLN A 11 26.05 2.77 -58.32
C GLN A 11 25.44 3.44 -57.08
N THR A 12 24.22 3.20 -56.62
CA THR A 12 23.38 2.00 -56.65
C THR A 12 22.05 2.35 -55.96
N SER A 13 21.01 1.59 -56.33
CA SER A 13 19.95 1.09 -55.44
C SER A 13 19.08 2.09 -54.67
N ALA A 14 17.90 2.32 -55.23
CA ALA A 14 16.69 2.57 -54.44
C ALA A 14 16.38 1.32 -53.60
N ALA A 15 16.46 1.44 -52.27
CA ALA A 15 15.90 0.46 -51.35
C ALA A 15 15.46 1.18 -50.07
N ASN A 16 14.14 1.19 -49.88
CA ASN A 16 13.39 1.22 -48.63
C ASN A 16 13.67 2.36 -47.62
N GLY A 17 12.66 3.20 -47.47
CA GLY A 17 12.48 4.06 -46.31
C GLY A 17 12.40 3.23 -45.04
N GLU A 18 13.52 3.17 -44.33
CA GLU A 18 13.59 2.77 -42.95
C GLU A 18 13.27 4.01 -42.11
N THR A 19 12.00 4.23 -41.80
CA THR A 19 11.63 5.07 -40.66
C THR A 19 12.19 4.41 -39.41
N THR A 20 13.41 4.78 -39.06
CA THR A 20 14.03 4.51 -37.77
C THR A 20 13.16 5.16 -36.70
N THR A 21 12.19 4.41 -36.18
CA THR A 21 11.59 4.68 -34.88
C THR A 21 12.73 4.69 -33.87
N SER A 22 13.23 5.89 -33.55
CA SER A 22 14.20 6.14 -32.49
C SER A 22 13.70 5.43 -31.23
N ALA A 23 14.30 4.28 -30.92
CA ALA A 23 14.07 3.58 -29.67
C ALA A 23 14.45 4.55 -28.56
N LYS A 24 13.46 5.05 -27.79
CA LYS A 24 13.71 5.98 -26.68
C LYS A 24 14.68 5.34 -25.69
N THR A 25 15.94 5.70 -25.79
CA THR A 25 17.03 5.25 -24.91
C THR A 25 16.68 5.56 -23.45
N VAL A 26 16.79 4.57 -22.57
CA VAL A 26 16.60 4.78 -21.13
C VAL A 26 17.68 5.73 -20.60
N ARG A 27 17.24 6.85 -20.00
CA ARG A 27 18.14 7.87 -19.43
C ARG A 27 18.37 7.61 -17.96
N MET A 28 19.53 8.03 -17.45
CA MET A 28 19.84 7.92 -16.02
C MET A 28 18.84 8.70 -15.15
N LYS A 29 18.30 9.82 -15.65
CA LYS A 29 17.22 10.57 -14.99
C LYS A 29 16.01 9.69 -14.67
N ASP A 30 15.61 8.82 -15.60
CA ASP A 30 14.44 7.95 -15.44
C ASP A 30 14.69 6.92 -14.31
N ILE A 31 15.94 6.46 -14.14
CA ILE A 31 16.35 5.55 -13.05
C ILE A 31 16.39 6.28 -11.71
N LEU A 32 16.85 7.54 -11.69
CA LEU A 32 16.86 8.35 -10.47
C LEU A 32 15.44 8.69 -9.98
N GLU A 33 14.52 8.99 -10.89
CA GLU A 33 13.11 9.19 -10.57
C GLU A 33 12.50 7.90 -10.00
N LEU A 34 12.80 6.75 -10.61
CA LEU A 34 12.36 5.46 -10.10
C LEU A 34 12.88 5.16 -8.69
N ARG A 35 14.15 5.49 -8.39
CA ARG A 35 14.70 5.36 -7.03
C ARG A 35 13.97 6.22 -6.01
N LYS A 36 13.61 7.45 -6.37
CA LYS A 36 12.82 8.33 -5.49
C LYS A 36 11.44 7.73 -5.21
N ALA A 37 10.78 7.18 -6.23
CA ALA A 37 9.50 6.50 -6.07
C ALA A 37 9.62 5.26 -5.16
N VAL A 38 10.63 4.42 -5.36
CA VAL A 38 10.90 3.26 -4.48
C VAL A 38 11.13 3.70 -3.04
N LYS A 39 11.90 4.78 -2.83
CA LYS A 39 12.17 5.30 -1.48
C LYS A 39 10.92 5.82 -0.78
N TYR A 40 10.04 6.49 -1.54
CA TYR A 40 8.75 6.92 -1.04
C TYR A 40 7.90 5.72 -0.58
N VAL A 41 7.80 4.69 -1.42
CA VAL A 41 7.06 3.46 -1.10
C VAL A 41 7.66 2.73 0.10
N GLU A 42 8.98 2.64 0.20
CA GLU A 42 9.68 2.07 1.36
C GLU A 42 9.29 2.78 2.66
N ASN A 43 9.29 4.11 2.67
CA ASN A 43 8.88 4.89 3.83
C ASN A 43 7.42 4.59 4.21
N GLN A 44 6.52 4.49 3.23
CA GLN A 44 5.11 4.16 3.48
C GLN A 44 4.92 2.77 4.10
N VAL A 45 5.64 1.76 3.59
CA VAL A 45 5.63 0.40 4.16
C VAL A 45 6.15 0.43 5.60
N THR A 46 7.21 1.18 5.88
CA THR A 46 7.76 1.30 7.25
C THR A 46 6.76 1.98 8.19
N THR A 47 6.17 3.11 7.80
CA THR A 47 5.15 3.80 8.60
C THR A 47 3.99 2.86 8.92
N PHE A 48 3.48 2.15 7.92
CA PHE A 48 2.39 1.21 8.15
C PHE A 48 2.78 0.05 9.08
N ASN A 49 3.99 -0.47 8.94
CA ASN A 49 4.50 -1.52 9.82
C ASN A 49 4.60 -1.05 11.28
N CYS A 50 4.91 0.23 11.50
CA CYS A 50 4.88 0.83 12.84
C CYS A 50 3.45 0.91 13.38
N ASP A 51 2.50 1.37 12.57
CA ASP A 51 1.08 1.48 12.96
C ASP A 51 0.48 0.13 13.35
N LEU A 52 0.86 -0.94 12.63
CA LEU A 52 0.41 -2.30 12.93
C LEU A 52 0.92 -2.90 14.23
N ARG A 53 2.07 -2.44 14.75
CA ARG A 53 2.66 -3.00 15.98
C ARG A 53 1.91 -2.56 17.23
N ASN A 54 1.21 -1.42 17.19
CA ASN A 54 0.44 -0.88 18.30
C ASN A 54 -1.05 -0.72 17.94
N PRO A 55 -1.79 -1.81 17.65
CA PRO A 55 -3.20 -1.72 17.36
C PRO A 55 -3.97 -1.38 18.65
N THR A 56 -4.42 -0.15 18.79
CA THR A 56 -5.40 0.20 19.83
C THR A 56 -6.81 0.02 19.26
N LEU A 57 -7.80 -0.25 20.13
CA LEU A 57 -9.23 -0.32 19.74
C LEU A 57 -9.67 0.92 18.93
N TRP A 58 -9.00 2.05 19.15
CA TRP A 58 -9.34 3.36 18.59
C TRP A 58 -8.45 3.78 17.41
N GLN A 59 -7.36 3.04 17.14
CA GLN A 59 -6.52 3.25 15.95
C GLN A 59 -6.55 1.99 15.11
N ARG A 60 -7.58 1.92 14.26
CA ARG A 60 -7.68 0.88 13.25
C ARG A 60 -6.63 1.11 12.16
N PRO A 61 -5.90 0.08 11.72
CA PRO A 61 -5.05 0.19 10.56
C PRO A 61 -5.90 0.64 9.35
N ASN A 62 -5.49 1.72 8.68
CA ASN A 62 -6.23 2.24 7.53
C ASN A 62 -6.04 1.31 6.32
N ALA A 63 -7.01 0.45 6.06
CA ALA A 63 -6.98 -0.50 4.95
C ALA A 63 -6.83 0.18 3.58
N ASN A 64 -7.38 1.39 3.41
CA ASN A 64 -7.24 2.16 2.17
C ASN A 64 -5.80 2.64 1.97
N SER A 65 -5.12 3.04 3.04
CA SER A 65 -3.71 3.42 2.96
C SER A 65 -2.84 2.24 2.54
N LEU A 66 -3.09 1.03 3.06
CA LEU A 66 -2.30 -0.12 2.66
C LEU A 66 -2.59 -0.56 1.22
N MET A 67 -3.85 -0.56 0.79
CA MET A 67 -4.18 -0.86 -0.61
C MET A 67 -3.50 0.10 -1.58
N ARG A 68 -3.39 1.38 -1.22
CA ARG A 68 -2.61 2.37 -2.00
C ARG A 68 -1.13 2.00 -2.04
N VAL A 69 -0.52 1.64 -0.91
CA VAL A 69 0.89 1.22 -0.87
C VAL A 69 1.15 -0.01 -1.74
N LEU A 70 0.26 -1.01 -1.72
CA LEU A 70 0.37 -2.18 -2.60
C LEU A 70 0.25 -1.78 -4.08
N THR A 71 -0.68 -0.88 -4.40
CA THR A 71 -0.85 -0.34 -5.76
C THR A 71 0.38 0.45 -6.23
N ASP A 72 1.00 1.22 -5.34
CA ASP A 72 2.22 1.97 -5.62
C ASP A 72 3.40 1.01 -5.87
N ILE A 73 3.53 -0.06 -5.09
CA ILE A 73 4.51 -1.14 -5.31
C ILE A 73 4.33 -1.74 -6.71
N ASP A 74 3.09 -2.08 -7.10
CA ASP A 74 2.80 -2.65 -8.41
C ASP A 74 3.11 -1.67 -9.55
N THR A 75 2.80 -0.39 -9.36
CA THR A 75 3.09 0.68 -10.32
C THR A 75 4.60 0.84 -10.54
N VAL A 76 5.37 0.86 -9.46
CA VAL A 76 6.84 0.94 -9.51
C VAL A 76 7.44 -0.34 -10.12
N SER A 77 6.89 -1.52 -9.81
CA SER A 77 7.28 -2.80 -10.41
C SER A 77 7.04 -2.82 -11.92
N ALA A 78 5.87 -2.37 -12.37
CA ALA A 78 5.57 -2.23 -13.80
C ALA A 78 6.53 -1.28 -14.50
N ARG A 79 6.91 -0.18 -13.84
CA ARG A 79 7.88 0.78 -14.38
C ARG A 79 9.29 0.18 -14.52
N VAL A 80 9.74 -0.64 -13.55
CA VAL A 80 10.99 -1.41 -13.69
C VAL A 80 10.92 -2.31 -14.91
N LYS A 81 9.89 -3.14 -15.04
CA LYS A 81 9.72 -4.07 -16.18
C LYS A 81 9.76 -3.32 -17.51
N GLN A 82 9.11 -2.16 -17.59
CA GLN A 82 9.12 -1.32 -18.78
C GLN A 82 10.52 -0.79 -19.13
N LEU A 83 11.29 -0.33 -18.13
CA LEU A 83 12.65 0.18 -18.37
C LEU A 83 13.64 -0.94 -18.70
N THR A 84 13.50 -2.10 -18.05
CA THR A 84 14.26 -3.31 -18.36
C THR A 84 14.03 -3.75 -19.81
N GLY A 85 12.78 -3.90 -20.22
CA GLY A 85 12.45 -4.29 -21.60
C GLY A 85 12.97 -3.30 -22.64
N LYS A 86 12.95 -1.99 -22.35
CA LYS A 86 13.53 -0.96 -23.25
C LYS A 86 15.04 -1.07 -23.40
N ILE A 87 15.73 -1.52 -22.36
CA ILE A 87 17.18 -1.73 -22.42
C ILE A 87 17.49 -3.01 -23.19
N GLU A 88 16.75 -4.09 -22.95
CA GLU A 88 16.95 -5.38 -23.61
C GLU A 88 16.79 -5.30 -25.14
N ILE A 89 15.79 -4.55 -25.62
CA ILE A 89 15.56 -4.34 -27.06
C ILE A 89 16.46 -3.28 -27.68
N SER A 90 17.23 -2.55 -26.87
CA SER A 90 18.03 -1.44 -27.35
C SER A 90 19.39 -1.94 -27.85
N SER A 91 19.76 -1.57 -29.06
CA SER A 91 21.08 -1.83 -29.66
C SER A 91 22.24 -1.02 -29.03
N TYR A 92 21.98 -0.10 -28.09
CA TYR A 92 23.02 0.70 -27.44
C TYR A 92 23.91 -0.12 -26.49
N PRO A 93 25.26 -0.04 -26.61
CA PRO A 93 26.19 -0.87 -25.83
C PRO A 93 26.40 -0.41 -24.37
N HIS A 94 25.98 0.80 -24.00
CA HIS A 94 26.25 1.40 -22.68
C HIS A 94 25.09 1.29 -21.68
N HIS A 95 24.52 0.10 -21.52
CA HIS A 95 23.40 -0.13 -20.60
C HIS A 95 23.72 -1.00 -19.39
N ALA A 96 24.90 -1.62 -19.32
CA ALA A 96 25.26 -2.52 -18.21
C ALA A 96 25.05 -1.89 -16.82
N SER A 97 25.49 -0.65 -16.62
CA SER A 97 25.29 0.08 -15.35
C SER A 97 23.80 0.35 -15.07
N LYS A 98 23.00 0.65 -16.09
CA LYS A 98 21.55 0.89 -15.95
C LYS A 98 20.82 -0.39 -15.57
N MET A 99 21.14 -1.51 -16.23
CA MET A 99 20.61 -2.83 -15.89
C MET A 99 20.96 -3.26 -14.48
N ALA A 100 22.23 -3.11 -14.07
CA ALA A 100 22.65 -3.43 -12.71
C ALA A 100 21.87 -2.60 -11.65
N ASN A 101 21.57 -1.34 -11.96
CA ASN A 101 20.76 -0.50 -11.08
C ASN A 101 19.28 -0.92 -11.04
N LEU A 102 18.70 -1.31 -12.18
CA LEU A 102 17.33 -1.81 -12.24
C LEU A 102 17.18 -3.15 -11.51
N GLU A 103 18.15 -4.06 -11.61
CA GLU A 103 18.14 -5.33 -10.87
C GLU A 103 18.19 -5.10 -9.36
N LYS A 104 19.03 -4.17 -8.88
CA LYS A 104 19.00 -3.77 -7.45
C LYS A 104 17.64 -3.25 -7.03
N ILE A 105 17.03 -2.38 -7.84
CA ILE A 105 15.70 -1.82 -7.56
C ILE A 105 14.63 -2.91 -7.54
N LYS A 106 14.69 -3.86 -8.47
CA LYS A 106 13.77 -5.01 -8.55
C LYS A 106 13.81 -5.84 -7.28
N VAL A 107 15.02 -6.20 -6.79
CA VAL A 107 15.19 -6.93 -5.53
C VAL A 107 14.60 -6.15 -4.34
N THR A 108 14.78 -4.83 -4.29
CA THR A 108 14.16 -3.99 -3.27
C THR A 108 12.63 -4.04 -3.34
N ILE A 109 12.05 -3.90 -4.53
CA ILE A 109 10.59 -3.96 -4.74
C ILE A 109 10.02 -5.32 -4.35
N ASP A 110 10.69 -6.42 -4.70
CA ASP A 110 10.25 -7.77 -4.33
C ASP A 110 10.23 -7.95 -2.80
N THR A 111 11.21 -7.39 -2.11
CA THR A 111 11.29 -7.39 -0.64
C THR A 111 10.16 -6.54 -0.03
N LEU A 112 9.90 -5.35 -0.59
CA LEU A 112 8.82 -4.47 -0.17
C LEU A 112 7.45 -5.11 -0.39
N SER A 113 7.23 -5.76 -1.54
CA SER A 113 5.99 -6.46 -1.88
C SER A 113 5.68 -7.57 -0.87
N LYS A 114 6.68 -8.40 -0.53
CA LYS A 114 6.55 -9.45 0.49
C LYS A 114 6.23 -8.87 1.87
N SER A 115 6.93 -7.81 2.26
CA SER A 115 6.72 -7.13 3.55
C SER A 115 5.32 -6.51 3.65
N ALA A 116 4.91 -5.76 2.63
CA ALA A 116 3.59 -5.13 2.55
C ALA A 116 2.45 -6.16 2.54
N SER A 117 2.59 -7.26 1.80
CA SER A 117 1.62 -8.37 1.76
C SER A 117 1.48 -9.06 3.12
N ALA A 118 2.60 -9.34 3.79
CA ALA A 118 2.58 -9.90 5.15
C ALA A 118 1.87 -8.96 6.13
N SER A 119 2.08 -7.65 5.98
CA SER A 119 1.43 -6.63 6.79
C SER A 119 -0.05 -6.46 6.48
N PHE A 120 -0.48 -6.59 5.21
CA PHE A 120 -1.90 -6.67 4.87
C PHE A 120 -2.59 -7.81 5.60
N ASN A 121 -2.01 -9.01 5.55
CA ASN A 121 -2.59 -10.18 6.18
C ASN A 121 -2.68 -10.02 7.71
N ARG A 122 -1.66 -9.41 8.34
CA ARG A 122 -1.71 -9.05 9.77
C ARG A 122 -2.81 -8.04 10.07
N SER A 123 -2.96 -7.01 9.22
CA SER A 123 -4.00 -6.00 9.35
C SER A 123 -5.40 -6.62 9.32
N GLN A 124 -5.66 -7.54 8.39
CA GLN A 124 -6.95 -8.22 8.28
C GLN A 124 -7.28 -9.03 9.54
N LYS A 125 -6.30 -9.77 10.06
CA LYS A 125 -6.45 -10.52 11.32
C LYS A 125 -6.73 -9.58 12.50
N ASN A 126 -5.98 -8.48 12.62
CA ASN A 126 -6.21 -7.49 13.69
C ASN A 126 -7.60 -6.86 13.60
N MET A 127 -8.08 -6.57 12.38
CA MET A 127 -9.44 -6.04 12.17
C MET A 127 -10.54 -7.02 12.58
N GLN A 128 -10.31 -8.32 12.45
CA GLN A 128 -11.24 -9.32 12.96
C GLN A 128 -11.27 -9.33 14.50
N VAL A 129 -10.10 -9.36 15.14
CA VAL A 129 -9.99 -9.33 16.61
C VAL A 129 -10.59 -8.05 17.22
N ILE A 130 -10.38 -6.90 16.57
CA ILE A 130 -10.98 -5.63 17.02
C ILE A 130 -12.51 -5.69 16.96
N ARG A 131 -13.09 -6.24 15.89
CA ARG A 131 -14.55 -6.40 15.76
C ARG A 131 -15.13 -7.27 16.87
N GLU A 132 -14.51 -8.42 17.14
CA GLU A 132 -14.94 -9.32 18.21
C GLU A 132 -14.89 -8.64 19.59
N ARG A 133 -13.84 -7.85 19.87
CA ARG A 133 -13.73 -7.07 21.10
C ARG A 133 -14.77 -5.95 21.21
N GLU A 134 -15.08 -5.27 20.11
CA GLU A 134 -16.11 -4.24 20.05
C GLU A 134 -17.50 -4.81 20.32
N GLU A 135 -17.83 -5.96 19.73
CA GLU A 135 -19.09 -6.66 19.97
C GLU A 135 -19.24 -7.03 21.45
N GLN A 136 -18.20 -7.60 22.07
CA GLN A 136 -18.19 -7.90 23.50
C GLN A 136 -18.37 -6.65 24.37
N TYR A 137 -17.68 -5.56 24.03
CA TYR A 137 -17.80 -4.30 24.76
C TYR A 137 -19.22 -3.73 24.68
N LEU A 138 -19.83 -3.74 23.49
CA LEU A 138 -21.20 -3.28 23.28
C LEU A 138 -22.21 -4.17 24.00
N GLU A 139 -22.01 -5.49 24.00
CA GLU A 139 -22.86 -6.43 24.72
C GLU A 139 -22.81 -6.19 26.23
N ASN A 140 -21.61 -6.02 26.81
CA ASN A 140 -21.44 -5.72 28.22
C ASN A 140 -22.06 -4.38 28.62
N ARG A 141 -21.95 -3.38 27.74
CA ARG A 141 -22.60 -2.08 27.91
C ARG A 141 -24.12 -2.21 27.88
N ALA A 142 -24.68 -3.00 26.96
CA ALA A 142 -26.11 -3.27 26.88
C ALA A 142 -26.63 -4.02 28.12
N LYS A 143 -25.90 -5.05 28.59
CA LYS A 143 -26.22 -5.77 29.85
C LYS A 143 -26.26 -4.82 31.04
N SER A 144 -25.26 -3.95 31.15
CA SER A 144 -25.20 -2.95 32.23
C SER A 144 -26.36 -1.94 32.15
N ALA A 145 -26.76 -1.53 30.94
CA ALA A 145 -27.90 -0.64 30.74
C ALA A 145 -29.23 -1.32 31.12
N ARG A 146 -29.42 -2.60 30.73
CA ARG A 146 -30.60 -3.39 31.12
C ARG A 146 -30.70 -3.56 32.63
N ALA A 147 -29.62 -3.95 33.30
CA ALA A 147 -29.58 -4.09 34.75
C ALA A 147 -29.93 -2.78 35.49
N ARG A 148 -29.47 -1.63 34.97
CA ARG A 148 -29.85 -0.31 35.51
C ARG A 148 -31.34 0.01 35.27
N SER A 149 -31.86 -0.34 34.10
CA SER A 149 -33.27 -0.14 33.76
C SER A 149 -34.19 -1.01 34.62
N GLU A 150 -33.88 -2.29 34.78
CA GLU A 150 -34.60 -3.24 35.63
C GLU A 150 -34.60 -2.79 37.09
N ARG A 151 -33.42 -2.37 37.59
CA ARG A 151 -33.32 -1.81 38.95
C ARG A 151 -34.19 -0.57 39.12
N ARG A 152 -34.25 0.30 38.11
CA ARG A 152 -35.10 1.49 38.15
C ARG A 152 -36.58 1.13 38.16
N GLN A 153 -37.00 0.20 37.31
CA GLN A 153 -38.39 -0.30 37.28
C GLN A 153 -38.78 -0.92 38.63
N TYR A 154 -37.92 -1.76 39.20
CA TYR A 154 -38.14 -2.34 40.52
C TYR A 154 -38.32 -1.28 41.62
N ILE A 155 -37.49 -0.23 41.62
CA ILE A 155 -37.63 0.89 42.55
C ILE A 155 -38.97 1.62 42.35
N GLU A 156 -39.34 1.89 41.10
CA GLU A 156 -40.62 2.54 40.77
C GLU A 156 -41.82 1.69 41.23
N GLU A 157 -41.79 0.37 41.05
CA GLU A 157 -42.83 -0.56 41.54
C GLU A 157 -42.91 -0.60 43.07
N MET A 158 -41.77 -0.63 43.77
CA MET A 158 -41.71 -0.63 45.23
C MET A 158 -42.29 0.67 45.83
N ILE A 159 -42.00 1.82 45.20
CA ILE A 159 -42.58 3.11 45.59
C ILE A 159 -44.09 3.11 45.35
N ASN A 160 -44.55 2.68 44.17
CA ASN A 160 -45.97 2.69 43.80
C ASN A 160 -46.83 1.71 44.63
N SER A 161 -46.23 0.62 45.13
CA SER A 161 -46.89 -0.36 45.99
C SER A 161 -46.88 0.02 47.48
N GLY A 162 -46.35 1.19 47.85
CA GLY A 162 -46.27 1.64 49.25
C GLY A 162 -45.20 0.92 50.07
N ARG A 163 -44.34 0.11 49.43
CA ARG A 163 -43.22 -0.62 50.04
C ARG A 163 -41.89 0.15 49.94
N GLY A 164 -41.95 1.45 49.67
CA GLY A 164 -40.77 2.30 49.51
C GLY A 164 -39.82 2.27 50.71
N ASP A 165 -40.35 2.08 51.93
CA ASP A 165 -39.56 2.00 53.17
C ASP A 165 -38.63 0.78 53.22
N GLU A 166 -38.93 -0.29 52.48
CA GLU A 166 -38.06 -1.47 52.37
C GLU A 166 -36.79 -1.19 51.54
N LEU A 167 -36.82 -0.19 50.65
CA LEU A 167 -35.63 0.23 49.89
C LEU A 167 -34.55 0.87 50.78
N TYR A 168 -34.96 1.52 51.88
CA TYR A 168 -34.05 2.13 52.85
C TYR A 168 -33.45 1.10 53.82
N ASN A 169 -34.20 0.05 54.15
CA ASN A 169 -33.77 -0.99 55.10
C ASN A 169 -32.91 -2.10 54.47
N GLY A 170 -32.99 -2.31 53.15
CA GLY A 170 -32.17 -3.30 52.43
C GLY A 170 -30.71 -2.90 52.16
N GLY A 171 -30.30 -1.67 52.53
CA GLY A 171 -28.94 -1.15 52.36
C GLY A 171 -28.05 -1.25 53.61
N MET A 172 -28.58 -1.71 54.74
CA MET A 172 -27.79 -1.96 55.95
C MET A 172 -27.53 -3.45 56.13
N VAL A 173 -26.26 -3.82 55.92
CA VAL A 173 -25.58 -5.07 56.34
C VAL A 173 -25.87 -6.26 55.41
N LYS A 174 -24.92 -6.84 54.66
CA LYS A 174 -23.45 -6.96 54.81
C LYS A 174 -22.79 -7.12 53.45
#